data_AF-M1MVM8-F1
#
_entry.id   AF-M1MVM8-F1
#
_cell.length_a   1.000
_cell.length_b   1.000
_cell.length_c   1.000
_cell.angle_alpha   90.00
_cell.angle_beta   90.00
_cell.angle_gamma   90.00
#
_symmetry.space_group_name_H-M   'P 1'
#
loop_
_entity.id
_entity.type
_entity.pdbx_description
1 polymer ?
#
loop_
_entity_poly.entity_id
_entity_poly.type
_entity_poly.pdbx_seq_one_letter_code
_entity_poly.pdbx_strand_id
1 'polypeptide(L)'
;MSDEVIFLMDWSKDIMLEKNQMKDEKLDYLIANKMANVAQFISFEPNLNLKTRFIHINNFGNNEETSTKNLIEKLILSAPSKAVNIRSFSEKAMKGNKLVYNKGIKDIEEILELINENSLNNKYSIINENIDINDCGVSGVALGDVIEFSPEDTPKCVEKEGVCSLPREIGLNLLKNVYGFSPDINFDTNYRIEFSIHPNRQGVRKQHTIIWEYEYYEKVDYERKISWPNNFSRFIGDKVFGLLIADSLGIMVPKTTVISRKIAPFTFGIDTGLNEKWIRTCPIKKEPGKFFTGASWIDPFKLMEEEEAKGSNEINIASILSQAAVDALYSGASFVTEYEDGDLIEGVYGNGDKFMVGEQDKLELPAEVIKAVKTLNNKIRSYHKELGDVSLEWVYDGKNVWLVQLNQLKGENKYKNSERNIIVYGSPSHYEKVFVKDGLDSLRNKINLIKDKNIGVELIGNIGVTSHFGDLLRLSNIPAILKSED
;
A
#
# COMPACT_ATOMS: atom_id res chain seq x y z
N MET A 1 -21.33 12.92 -49.90
CA MET A 1 -21.74 11.99 -48.82
C MET A 1 -20.56 11.08 -48.56
N SER A 2 -19.74 11.23 -47.53
CA SER A 2 -19.68 12.17 -46.40
C SER A 2 -18.21 12.20 -45.97
N ASP A 3 -17.68 13.40 -45.74
CA ASP A 3 -16.31 13.66 -45.33
C ASP A 3 -16.08 13.15 -43.89
N GLU A 4 -15.19 12.17 -43.71
CA GLU A 4 -14.54 11.91 -42.43
C GLU A 4 -13.23 12.71 -42.39
N VAL A 5 -13.31 13.88 -41.77
CA VAL A 5 -12.13 14.67 -41.39
C VAL A 5 -11.44 13.94 -40.25
N ILE A 6 -10.36 13.23 -40.58
CA ILE A 6 -9.41 12.72 -39.58
C ILE A 6 -8.70 13.93 -38.98
N PHE A 7 -9.01 14.25 -37.72
CA PHE A 7 -8.29 15.24 -36.93
C PHE A 7 -6.92 14.62 -36.57
N LEU A 8 -5.91 14.84 -37.41
CA LEU A 8 -4.52 14.58 -37.05
C LEU A 8 -4.12 15.61 -35.98
N MET A 9 -4.20 15.20 -34.70
CA MET A 9 -3.58 15.93 -33.59
C MET A 9 -2.08 16.05 -33.86
N ASP A 10 -1.58 17.28 -33.92
CA ASP A 10 -0.15 17.58 -34.03
C ASP A 10 0.46 17.48 -32.63
N TRP A 11 0.82 16.26 -32.23
CA TRP A 11 1.35 15.92 -30.89
C TRP A 11 2.49 16.84 -30.44
N SER A 12 3.28 17.37 -31.38
CA SER A 12 4.39 18.28 -31.10
C SER A 12 3.94 19.66 -30.61
N LYS A 13 2.80 20.16 -31.10
CA LYS A 13 2.20 21.43 -30.68
C LYS A 13 1.46 21.31 -29.37
N ASP A 14 0.74 20.21 -29.15
CA ASP A 14 -0.02 20.00 -27.91
C ASP A 14 0.91 19.87 -26.70
N ILE A 15 2.04 19.15 -26.83
CA ILE A 15 3.08 19.09 -25.79
C ILE A 15 3.72 20.46 -25.50
N MET A 16 3.94 21.29 -26.54
CA MET A 16 4.47 22.65 -26.40
C MET A 16 3.45 23.62 -25.76
N LEU A 17 2.16 23.46 -26.06
CA LEU A 17 1.06 24.18 -25.42
C LEU A 17 0.97 23.80 -23.94
N GLU A 18 1.06 22.51 -23.59
CA GLU A 18 0.99 22.02 -22.20
C GLU A 18 2.18 22.44 -21.34
N LYS A 19 3.40 22.52 -21.90
CA LYS A 19 4.59 23.02 -21.18
C LYS A 19 4.47 24.49 -20.78
N ASN A 20 3.67 25.28 -21.49
CA ASN A 20 3.51 26.73 -21.26
C ASN A 20 2.21 27.14 -20.55
N GLN A 21 1.33 26.18 -20.20
CA GLN A 21 0.10 26.48 -19.48
C GLN A 21 0.33 26.75 -17.99
N MET A 22 -0.43 27.71 -17.45
CA MET A 22 -0.47 27.98 -16.02
C MET A 22 -1.20 26.89 -15.24
N LYS A 23 -1.03 26.88 -13.91
CA LYS A 23 -1.50 25.79 -13.04
C LYS A 23 -3.03 25.71 -12.99
N ASP A 24 -3.70 26.85 -13.00
CA ASP A 24 -5.16 26.93 -13.06
C ASP A 24 -5.69 26.55 -14.45
N GLU A 25 -5.02 26.96 -15.53
CA GLU A 25 -5.37 26.59 -16.91
C GLU A 25 -5.30 25.09 -17.14
N LYS A 26 -4.29 24.40 -16.59
CA LYS A 26 -4.19 22.93 -16.63
C LYS A 26 -5.40 22.25 -15.97
N LEU A 27 -5.83 22.76 -14.82
CA LEU A 27 -6.99 22.19 -14.11
C LEU A 27 -8.30 22.50 -14.81
N ASP A 28 -8.45 23.71 -15.32
CA ASP A 28 -9.58 24.10 -16.16
C ASP A 28 -9.69 23.20 -17.40
N TYR A 29 -8.56 22.95 -18.07
CA TYR A 29 -8.47 22.06 -19.23
C TYR A 29 -8.95 20.63 -18.91
N LEU A 30 -8.53 20.06 -17.78
CA LEU A 30 -8.99 18.72 -17.35
C LEU A 30 -10.51 18.64 -17.14
N ILE A 31 -11.11 19.71 -16.61
CA ILE A 31 -12.56 19.79 -16.40
C ILE A 31 -13.27 20.00 -17.74
N ALA A 32 -12.86 21.01 -18.51
CA ALA A 32 -13.50 21.42 -19.75
C ALA A 32 -13.55 20.28 -20.78
N ASN A 33 -12.47 19.50 -20.87
CA ASN A 33 -12.37 18.36 -21.80
C ASN A 33 -12.90 17.04 -21.22
N LYS A 34 -13.57 17.09 -20.06
CA LYS A 34 -14.11 15.89 -19.40
C LYS A 34 -13.06 14.80 -19.11
N MET A 35 -11.79 15.17 -18.99
CA MET A 35 -10.67 14.23 -18.80
C MET A 35 -10.55 13.69 -17.38
N ALA A 36 -10.65 14.56 -16.36
CA ALA A 36 -10.51 14.12 -14.97
C ALA A 36 -11.35 14.92 -13.97
N ASN A 37 -11.59 14.33 -12.80
CA ASN A 37 -12.13 15.05 -11.64
C ASN A 37 -11.01 15.77 -10.90
N VAL A 38 -11.26 17.02 -10.53
CA VAL A 38 -10.34 17.85 -9.73
C VAL A 38 -11.13 18.48 -8.58
N ALA A 39 -10.41 18.97 -7.58
CA ALA A 39 -11.01 19.70 -6.46
C ALA A 39 -11.84 20.90 -6.96
N GLN A 40 -12.96 21.21 -6.32
CA GLN A 40 -13.69 22.46 -6.57
C GLN A 40 -12.74 23.65 -6.36
N PHE A 41 -12.72 24.62 -7.27
CA PHE A 41 -11.82 25.77 -7.14
C PHE A 41 -12.32 27.04 -7.82
N ILE A 42 -11.74 28.15 -7.39
CA ILE A 42 -11.82 29.47 -8.04
C ILE A 42 -10.39 29.96 -8.28
N SER A 43 -10.13 30.52 -9.46
CA SER A 43 -8.84 31.15 -9.78
C SER A 43 -9.01 32.67 -9.98
N PHE A 44 -8.03 33.45 -9.51
CA PHE A 44 -7.98 34.91 -9.62
C PHE A 44 -6.68 35.37 -10.28
N GLU A 45 -6.79 36.36 -11.16
CA GLU A 45 -5.62 37.03 -11.76
C GLU A 45 -5.05 38.13 -10.84
N PRO A 46 -3.75 38.46 -10.93
CA PRO A 46 -3.17 39.58 -10.21
C PRO A 46 -3.63 40.92 -10.80
N ASN A 47 -4.77 41.42 -10.33
CA ASN A 47 -5.24 42.77 -10.64
C ASN A 47 -5.93 43.42 -9.42
N LEU A 48 -6.13 44.74 -9.50
CA LEU A 48 -6.78 45.52 -8.42
C LEU A 48 -8.23 45.11 -8.14
N ASN A 49 -8.90 44.48 -9.12
CA ASN A 49 -10.32 44.11 -9.02
C ASN A 49 -10.53 42.63 -8.67
N LEU A 50 -9.46 41.87 -8.41
CA LEU A 50 -9.45 40.41 -8.27
C LEU A 50 -10.35 39.71 -9.31
N LYS A 51 -10.08 39.97 -10.60
CA LYS A 51 -10.89 39.36 -11.67
C LYS A 51 -10.73 37.84 -11.63
N THR A 52 -11.87 37.16 -11.61
CA THR A 52 -11.93 35.71 -11.63
C THR A 52 -11.57 35.19 -13.02
N ARG A 53 -10.70 34.19 -13.09
CA ARG A 53 -10.29 33.51 -14.32
C ARG A 53 -11.16 32.27 -14.57
N PHE A 54 -11.29 31.42 -13.55
CA PHE A 54 -11.99 30.14 -13.64
C PHE A 54 -12.84 29.92 -12.39
N ILE A 55 -14.03 29.36 -12.57
CA ILE A 55 -14.99 29.04 -11.51
C ILE A 55 -15.47 27.62 -11.71
N HIS A 56 -15.12 26.74 -10.77
CA HIS A 56 -15.52 25.34 -10.77
C HIS A 56 -16.07 24.95 -9.40
N ILE A 57 -17.33 25.30 -9.19
CA ILE A 57 -18.08 25.06 -7.95
C ILE A 57 -19.28 24.18 -8.30
N ASN A 58 -19.52 23.14 -7.49
CA ASN A 58 -20.66 22.26 -7.67
C ASN A 58 -21.98 23.06 -7.58
N ASN A 59 -22.88 22.82 -8.53
CA ASN A 59 -24.19 23.49 -8.63
C ASN A 59 -24.11 25.02 -8.79
N PHE A 60 -23.00 25.57 -9.29
CA PHE A 60 -22.89 26.99 -9.60
C PHE A 60 -23.43 27.28 -11.02
N GLY A 61 -24.39 28.21 -11.11
CA GLY A 61 -24.93 28.66 -12.39
C GLY A 61 -24.08 29.78 -13.00
N ASN A 62 -23.64 29.61 -14.24
CA ASN A 62 -22.75 30.55 -14.96
C ASN A 62 -23.30 31.97 -15.20
N ASN A 63 -24.57 32.24 -14.85
CA ASN A 63 -25.25 33.51 -15.16
C ASN A 63 -25.39 34.46 -13.96
N GLU A 64 -24.79 34.16 -12.82
CA GLU A 64 -24.86 35.02 -11.63
C GLU A 64 -23.64 35.92 -11.53
N GLU A 65 -23.78 37.20 -11.93
CA GLU A 65 -22.82 38.24 -11.56
C GLU A 65 -22.74 38.30 -10.04
N THR A 66 -21.64 37.78 -9.48
CA THR A 66 -21.47 37.50 -8.05
C THR A 66 -20.21 38.20 -7.56
N SER A 67 -20.27 38.86 -6.39
CA SER A 67 -19.09 39.46 -5.78
C SER A 67 -18.03 38.40 -5.43
N THR A 68 -16.75 38.78 -5.42
CA THR A 68 -15.64 37.89 -5.03
C THR A 68 -15.90 37.22 -3.68
N LYS A 69 -16.38 37.99 -2.69
CA LYS A 69 -16.76 37.48 -1.38
C LYS A 69 -17.82 36.37 -1.49
N ASN A 70 -18.96 36.66 -2.11
CA ASN A 70 -20.06 35.69 -2.25
C ASN A 70 -19.62 34.44 -3.02
N LEU A 71 -18.72 34.58 -3.99
CA LEU A 71 -18.20 33.45 -4.75
C LEU A 71 -17.36 32.51 -3.87
N ILE A 72 -16.49 33.07 -3.03
CA ILE A 72 -15.68 32.31 -2.08
C ILE A 72 -16.58 31.66 -1.02
N GLU A 73 -17.57 32.37 -0.50
CA GLU A 73 -18.57 31.82 0.42
C GLU A 73 -19.32 30.64 -0.21
N LYS A 74 -19.72 30.73 -1.48
CA LYS A 74 -20.34 29.62 -2.22
C LYS A 74 -19.41 28.41 -2.33
N LEU A 75 -18.13 28.60 -2.62
CA LEU A 75 -17.15 27.49 -2.65
C LEU A 75 -16.99 26.84 -1.27
N ILE A 76 -16.88 27.64 -0.20
CA ILE A 76 -16.81 27.13 1.18
C ILE A 76 -18.07 26.31 1.50
N LEU A 77 -19.25 26.82 1.16
CA LEU A 77 -20.52 26.14 1.43
C LEU A 77 -20.72 24.90 0.56
N SER A 78 -20.15 24.83 -0.64
CA SER A 78 -20.23 23.65 -1.51
C SER A 78 -19.22 22.57 -1.14
N ALA A 79 -18.07 22.94 -0.54
CA ALA A 79 -17.07 22.01 -0.06
C ALA A 79 -17.65 21.08 1.02
N PRO A 80 -17.36 19.76 0.99
CA PRO A 80 -17.78 18.84 2.05
C PRO A 80 -17.22 19.22 3.43
N SER A 81 -15.96 19.65 3.47
CA SER A 81 -15.27 20.08 4.71
C SER A 81 -15.71 21.44 5.25
N LYS A 82 -16.49 22.21 4.48
CA LYS A 82 -16.81 23.62 4.78
C LYS A 82 -15.57 24.50 4.96
N ALA A 83 -14.46 24.13 4.32
CA ALA A 83 -13.21 24.86 4.35
C ALA A 83 -12.51 24.83 2.99
N VAL A 84 -11.61 25.79 2.79
CA VAL A 84 -10.80 25.95 1.58
C VAL A 84 -9.31 26.09 1.90
N ASN A 85 -8.50 25.79 0.90
CA ASN A 85 -7.06 26.03 0.90
C ASN A 85 -6.75 27.11 -0.15
N ILE A 86 -5.78 27.97 0.13
CA ILE A 86 -5.36 29.06 -0.76
C ILE A 86 -3.90 28.86 -1.15
N ARG A 87 -3.65 28.74 -2.45
CA ARG A 87 -2.30 28.67 -3.04
C ARG A 87 -2.09 29.81 -4.04
N SER A 88 -0.86 30.29 -4.14
CA SER A 88 -0.47 31.27 -5.14
C SER A 88 0.59 30.75 -6.13
N PHE A 89 0.64 31.36 -7.31
CA PHE A 89 1.63 31.05 -8.34
C PHE A 89 1.88 32.27 -9.23
N SER A 90 2.97 32.23 -10.00
CA SER A 90 3.31 33.25 -11.00
C SER A 90 4.00 32.57 -12.17
N GLU A 91 4.05 33.22 -13.33
CA GLU A 91 4.75 32.72 -14.52
C GLU A 91 6.21 32.34 -14.24
N LYS A 92 6.87 33.04 -13.31
CA LYS A 92 8.27 32.78 -12.92
C LYS A 92 8.42 31.67 -11.88
N ALA A 93 7.35 31.36 -11.14
CA ALA A 93 7.37 30.42 -10.02
C ALA A 93 6.02 29.71 -9.88
N MET A 94 5.93 28.54 -10.53
CA MET A 94 4.73 27.69 -10.55
C MET A 94 4.61 26.77 -9.33
N LYS A 95 5.72 26.49 -8.64
CA LYS A 95 5.81 25.57 -7.49
C LYS A 95 6.47 26.30 -6.29
N GLY A 96 6.21 25.81 -5.07
CA GLY A 96 6.93 26.24 -3.86
C GLY A 96 6.41 27.48 -3.12
N ASN A 97 5.28 28.08 -3.55
CA ASN A 97 4.66 29.18 -2.80
C ASN A 97 3.96 28.69 -1.52
N LYS A 98 3.78 29.61 -0.56
CA LYS A 98 3.08 29.35 0.70
C LYS A 98 1.65 28.88 0.42
N LEU A 99 1.27 27.76 1.03
CA LEU A 99 -0.09 27.23 1.04
C LEU A 99 -0.73 27.53 2.39
N VAL A 100 -1.90 28.17 2.37
CA VAL A 100 -2.71 28.45 3.56
C VAL A 100 -3.84 27.44 3.60
N TYR A 101 -3.97 26.72 4.71
CA TYR A 101 -4.89 25.60 4.83
C TYR A 101 -6.12 25.94 5.66
N ASN A 102 -7.21 25.21 5.39
CA ASN A 102 -8.35 25.03 6.27
C ASN A 102 -9.04 26.33 6.74
N LYS A 103 -9.29 27.24 5.79
CA LYS A 103 -10.04 28.48 6.05
C LYS A 103 -11.53 28.28 5.83
N GLY A 104 -12.34 28.65 6.82
CA GLY A 104 -13.79 28.51 6.79
C GLY A 104 -14.51 29.83 6.56
N ILE A 105 -15.84 29.80 6.67
CA ILE A 105 -16.70 30.97 6.45
C ILE A 105 -16.39 32.13 7.40
N LYS A 106 -15.92 31.82 8.61
CA LYS A 106 -15.54 32.82 9.63
C LYS A 106 -14.27 33.57 9.25
N ASP A 107 -13.45 33.02 8.36
CA ASP A 107 -12.16 33.55 7.96
C ASP A 107 -12.26 34.32 6.63
N ILE A 108 -13.47 34.63 6.16
CA ILE A 108 -13.70 35.19 4.81
C ILE A 108 -12.91 36.48 4.56
N GLU A 109 -12.81 37.37 5.56
CA GLU A 109 -12.05 38.61 5.45
C GLU A 109 -10.54 38.33 5.33
N GLU A 110 -10.01 37.35 6.08
CA GLU A 110 -8.61 36.92 5.97
C GLU A 110 -8.31 36.30 4.60
N ILE A 111 -9.26 35.52 4.04
CA ILE A 111 -9.12 34.97 2.69
C ILE A 111 -9.04 36.11 1.66
N LEU A 112 -9.90 37.13 1.78
CA LEU A 112 -9.91 38.30 0.90
C LEU A 112 -8.62 39.12 1.01
N GLU A 113 -8.11 39.33 2.23
CA GLU A 113 -6.83 40.00 2.46
C GLU A 113 -5.68 39.24 1.82
N LEU A 114 -5.64 37.91 1.97
CA LEU A 114 -4.58 37.06 1.41
C LEU A 114 -4.55 37.08 -0.12
N ILE A 115 -5.71 37.00 -0.79
CA ILE A 115 -5.75 37.07 -2.26
C ILE A 115 -5.41 38.48 -2.78
N ASN A 116 -5.76 39.53 -2.04
CA ASN A 116 -5.33 40.89 -2.34
C ASN A 116 -3.81 41.04 -2.19
N GLU A 117 -3.22 40.50 -1.12
CA GLU A 117 -1.77 40.49 -0.92
C GLU A 117 -1.05 39.74 -2.05
N ASN A 118 -1.56 38.56 -2.45
CA ASN A 118 -1.02 37.83 -3.59
C ASN A 118 -1.10 38.67 -4.88
N SER A 119 -2.24 39.32 -5.13
CA SER A 119 -2.44 40.19 -6.30
C SER A 119 -1.47 41.38 -6.32
N LEU A 120 -1.27 42.06 -5.18
CA LEU A 120 -0.29 43.15 -5.04
C LEU A 120 1.15 42.69 -5.31
N ASN A 121 1.45 41.42 -5.01
CA ASN A 121 2.72 40.78 -5.31
C ASN A 121 2.80 40.19 -6.73
N ASN A 122 1.85 40.53 -7.61
CA ASN A 122 1.72 40.03 -8.97
C ASN A 122 1.64 38.49 -9.06
N LYS A 123 0.94 37.87 -8.10
CA LYS A 123 0.70 36.43 -8.04
C LYS A 123 -0.78 36.11 -8.27
N TYR A 124 -1.02 35.08 -9.06
CA TYR A 124 -2.32 34.44 -9.20
C TYR A 124 -2.67 33.70 -7.90
N SER A 125 -3.97 33.53 -7.65
CA SER A 125 -4.47 32.77 -6.49
C SER A 125 -5.46 31.71 -6.93
N ILE A 126 -5.28 30.47 -6.47
CA ILE A 126 -6.29 29.41 -6.54
C ILE A 126 -6.80 29.16 -5.12
N ILE A 127 -8.11 29.29 -4.95
CA ILE A 127 -8.82 28.87 -3.74
C ILE A 127 -9.52 27.56 -4.11
N ASN A 128 -9.16 26.46 -3.45
CA ASN A 128 -9.77 25.15 -3.69
C ASN A 128 -10.38 24.58 -2.42
N GLU A 129 -11.36 23.70 -2.56
CA GLU A 129 -11.92 22.98 -1.41
C GLU A 129 -10.82 22.26 -0.62
N ASN A 130 -10.95 22.25 0.70
CA ASN A 130 -10.10 21.45 1.55
C ASN A 130 -10.63 20.01 1.56
N ILE A 131 -9.79 19.06 1.19
CA ILE A 131 -10.10 17.63 1.26
C ILE A 131 -9.25 17.04 2.38
N ASP A 132 -9.91 16.40 3.35
CA ASP A 132 -9.24 15.86 4.52
C ASP A 132 -8.37 14.66 4.14
N ILE A 133 -7.07 14.75 4.46
CA ILE A 133 -6.11 13.66 4.23
C ILE A 133 -6.34 12.48 5.19
N ASN A 134 -7.04 12.71 6.31
CA ASN A 134 -7.34 11.70 7.32
C ASN A 134 -8.67 10.98 7.07
N ASP A 135 -9.29 11.18 5.91
CA ASP A 135 -10.55 10.53 5.53
C ASP A 135 -10.39 9.04 5.15
N CYS A 136 -9.24 8.46 5.47
CA CYS A 136 -8.82 7.10 5.17
C CYS A 136 -8.57 6.81 3.68
N GLY A 137 -8.51 7.85 2.85
CA GLY A 137 -8.00 7.80 1.48
C GLY A 137 -6.48 7.65 1.39
N VAL A 138 -5.96 7.70 0.15
CA VAL A 138 -4.52 7.82 -0.12
C VAL A 138 -4.26 8.94 -1.11
N SER A 139 -3.07 9.54 -1.03
CA SER A 139 -2.56 10.44 -2.04
C SER A 139 -1.24 9.91 -2.60
N GLY A 140 -0.92 10.29 -3.83
CA GLY A 140 0.23 9.72 -4.51
C GLY A 140 0.55 10.32 -5.87
N VAL A 141 1.49 9.68 -6.55
CA VAL A 141 1.92 10.01 -7.90
C VAL A 141 1.92 8.76 -8.77
N ALA A 142 1.40 8.86 -9.99
CA ALA A 142 1.59 7.86 -11.03
C ALA A 142 2.50 8.44 -12.12
N LEU A 143 3.55 7.72 -12.51
CA LEU A 143 4.46 8.10 -13.58
C LEU A 143 5.07 6.84 -14.19
N GLY A 144 5.00 6.71 -15.51
CA GLY A 144 5.43 5.49 -16.19
C GLY A 144 4.57 4.30 -15.78
N ASP A 145 5.26 3.20 -15.51
CA ASP A 145 4.67 1.96 -15.00
C ASP A 145 4.73 1.85 -13.47
N VAL A 146 4.93 2.97 -12.77
CA VAL A 146 5.01 3.01 -11.31
C VAL A 146 3.89 3.89 -10.76
N ILE A 147 3.32 3.46 -9.64
CA ILE A 147 2.41 4.23 -8.82
C ILE A 147 2.90 4.22 -7.38
N GLU A 148 3.00 5.41 -6.80
CA GLU A 148 3.48 5.63 -5.44
C GLU A 148 2.41 6.34 -4.63
N PHE A 149 2.11 5.87 -3.43
CA PHE A 149 1.07 6.47 -2.59
C PHE A 149 1.26 6.20 -1.10
N SER A 150 0.64 7.04 -0.28
CA SER A 150 0.58 6.89 1.17
C SER A 150 -0.80 7.32 1.68
N PRO A 151 -1.34 6.65 2.71
CA PRO A 151 -2.48 7.16 3.47
C PRO A 151 -2.06 8.38 4.30
N GLU A 152 -3.04 9.20 4.71
CA GLU A 152 -2.84 10.29 5.68
C GLU A 152 -1.79 11.33 5.25
N ASP A 153 -1.61 11.49 3.93
CA ASP A 153 -0.64 12.40 3.34
C ASP A 153 -1.16 13.00 2.03
N THR A 154 -0.40 13.94 1.50
CA THR A 154 -0.61 14.59 0.21
C THR A 154 0.19 13.88 -0.89
N PRO A 155 0.03 14.23 -2.18
CA PRO A 155 0.85 13.67 -3.26
C PRO A 155 2.37 13.83 -3.06
N LYS A 156 2.80 14.75 -2.18
CA LYS A 156 4.21 14.93 -1.78
C LYS A 156 4.76 13.79 -0.92
N CYS A 157 3.95 12.79 -0.55
CA CYS A 157 4.41 11.62 0.19
C CYS A 157 5.55 10.86 -0.54
N VAL A 158 5.64 10.99 -1.87
CA VAL A 158 6.70 10.38 -2.69
C VAL A 158 8.10 10.92 -2.38
N GLU A 159 8.19 12.07 -1.71
CA GLU A 159 9.46 12.65 -1.24
C GLU A 159 9.88 12.12 0.14
N LYS A 160 9.02 11.32 0.80
CA LYS A 160 9.20 10.84 2.17
C LYS A 160 9.50 9.35 2.21
N GLU A 161 10.11 8.91 3.30
CA GLU A 161 10.33 7.49 3.55
C GLU A 161 9.01 6.74 3.80
N GLY A 162 9.01 5.45 3.46
CA GLY A 162 7.90 4.55 3.73
C GLY A 162 6.74 4.68 2.73
N VAL A 163 6.85 5.46 1.66
CA VAL A 163 5.86 5.47 0.58
C VAL A 163 5.65 4.06 0.01
N CYS A 164 4.41 3.70 -0.30
CA CYS A 164 4.12 2.47 -1.03
C CYS A 164 4.45 2.70 -2.50
N SER A 165 5.36 1.91 -3.07
CA SER A 165 5.73 1.97 -4.49
C SER A 165 5.45 0.62 -5.14
N LEU A 166 4.68 0.64 -6.23
CA LEU A 166 4.18 -0.57 -6.91
C LEU A 166 4.23 -0.39 -8.43
N PRO A 167 4.34 -1.49 -9.20
CA PRO A 167 3.93 -1.48 -10.60
C PRO A 167 2.49 -0.94 -10.72
N ARG A 168 2.26 -0.03 -11.67
CA ARG A 168 1.03 0.76 -11.79
C ARG A 168 -0.22 -0.11 -11.84
N GLU A 169 -0.21 -1.19 -12.62
CA GLU A 169 -1.34 -2.13 -12.70
C GLU A 169 -1.63 -2.83 -11.35
N ILE A 170 -0.59 -3.27 -10.64
CA ILE A 170 -0.71 -3.90 -9.33
C ILE A 170 -1.29 -2.90 -8.32
N GLY A 171 -0.78 -1.66 -8.29
CA GLY A 171 -1.28 -0.63 -7.39
C GLY A 171 -2.74 -0.26 -7.67
N LEU A 172 -3.14 -0.14 -8.93
CA LEU A 172 -4.54 0.15 -9.30
C LEU A 172 -5.49 -1.00 -8.92
N ASN A 173 -5.10 -2.26 -9.15
CA ASN A 173 -5.89 -3.43 -8.74
C ASN A 173 -6.01 -3.52 -7.22
N LEU A 174 -4.91 -3.30 -6.50
CA LEU A 174 -4.89 -3.30 -5.05
C LEU A 174 -5.79 -2.19 -4.48
N LEU A 175 -5.69 -0.96 -4.97
CA LEU A 175 -6.56 0.14 -4.54
C LEU A 175 -8.03 -0.13 -4.85
N LYS A 176 -8.33 -0.75 -6.00
CA LYS A 176 -9.68 -1.17 -6.36
C LYS A 176 -10.25 -2.18 -5.37
N ASN A 177 -9.48 -3.19 -5.00
CA ASN A 177 -9.91 -4.20 -4.02
C ASN A 177 -10.16 -3.58 -2.65
N VAL A 178 -9.29 -2.66 -2.21
CA VAL A 178 -9.37 -2.03 -0.88
C VAL A 178 -10.52 -1.03 -0.77
N TYR A 179 -10.70 -0.16 -1.78
CA TYR A 179 -11.66 0.94 -1.73
C TYR A 179 -12.99 0.64 -2.44
N GLY A 180 -13.08 -0.45 -3.20
CA GLY A 180 -14.28 -0.86 -3.93
C GLY A 180 -14.52 -0.12 -5.25
N PHE A 181 -13.59 0.74 -5.68
CA PHE A 181 -13.65 1.45 -6.97
C PHE A 181 -12.25 1.59 -7.56
N SER A 182 -12.16 1.61 -8.89
CA SER A 182 -10.89 1.85 -9.59
C SER A 182 -10.52 3.34 -9.54
N PRO A 183 -9.29 3.70 -9.16
CA PRO A 183 -8.81 5.07 -9.32
C PRO A 183 -8.88 5.53 -10.77
N ASP A 184 -9.51 6.67 -11.03
CA ASP A 184 -9.66 7.26 -12.37
C ASP A 184 -8.41 8.04 -12.77
N ILE A 185 -7.34 7.31 -13.10
CA ILE A 185 -6.02 7.85 -13.48
C ILE A 185 -5.69 7.39 -14.90
N ASN A 186 -6.59 7.71 -15.83
CA ASN A 186 -6.53 7.32 -17.24
C ASN A 186 -5.64 8.26 -18.06
N PHE A 187 -4.36 8.32 -17.71
CA PHE A 187 -3.34 9.12 -18.40
C PHE A 187 -2.24 8.22 -18.94
N ASP A 188 -1.66 8.60 -20.08
CA ASP A 188 -0.51 7.91 -20.66
C ASP A 188 0.66 7.84 -19.66
N THR A 189 1.53 6.85 -19.84
CA THR A 189 2.69 6.59 -18.97
C THR A 189 3.71 7.74 -18.99
N ASN A 190 3.70 8.57 -20.02
CA ASN A 190 4.52 9.78 -20.12
C ASN A 190 4.04 10.92 -19.23
N TYR A 191 2.87 10.84 -18.60
CA TYR A 191 2.40 11.87 -17.69
C TYR A 191 2.68 11.51 -16.24
N ARG A 192 3.26 12.45 -15.50
CA ARG A 192 3.32 12.43 -14.04
C ARG A 192 2.01 12.99 -13.51
N ILE A 193 1.24 12.16 -12.83
CA ILE A 193 -0.07 12.51 -12.29
C ILE A 193 -0.01 12.55 -10.78
N GLU A 194 -0.23 13.72 -10.18
CA GLU A 194 -0.50 13.83 -8.74
C GLU A 194 -1.97 13.58 -8.49
N PHE A 195 -2.28 12.59 -7.65
CA PHE A 195 -3.66 12.19 -7.39
C PHE A 195 -3.93 11.97 -5.90
N SER A 196 -5.20 11.97 -5.55
CA SER A 196 -5.68 11.35 -4.33
C SER A 196 -6.96 10.58 -4.59
N ILE A 197 -7.24 9.58 -3.75
CA ILE A 197 -8.52 8.88 -3.73
C ILE A 197 -9.14 8.97 -2.34
N HIS A 198 -10.46 9.04 -2.29
CA HIS A 198 -11.22 9.31 -1.08
C HIS A 198 -12.42 8.37 -0.98
N PRO A 199 -12.72 7.80 0.20
CA PRO A 199 -13.92 6.97 0.39
C PRO A 199 -15.21 7.74 0.10
N ASN A 200 -15.24 9.03 0.44
CA ASN A 200 -16.34 9.92 0.07
C ASN A 200 -16.07 10.58 -1.28
N ARG A 201 -17.14 10.88 -2.00
CA ARG A 201 -17.07 11.58 -3.29
C ARG A 201 -16.67 13.04 -3.08
N GLN A 202 -15.68 13.50 -3.84
CA GLN A 202 -15.09 14.84 -3.79
C GLN A 202 -15.06 15.49 -5.18
N GLY A 203 -14.69 16.77 -5.25
CA GLY A 203 -14.42 17.44 -6.52
C GLY A 203 -15.65 17.86 -7.31
N VAL A 204 -15.37 18.47 -8.46
CA VAL A 204 -16.35 19.04 -9.39
C VAL A 204 -17.27 17.96 -9.99
N ARG A 205 -16.79 16.72 -10.11
CA ARG A 205 -17.58 15.59 -10.65
C ARG A 205 -18.20 14.72 -9.57
N LYS A 206 -17.97 15.00 -8.29
CA LYS A 206 -18.40 14.16 -7.16
C LYS A 206 -17.99 12.70 -7.38
N GLN A 207 -16.71 12.49 -7.63
CA GLN A 207 -16.09 11.17 -7.81
C GLN A 207 -15.08 10.90 -6.69
N HIS A 208 -14.53 9.69 -6.65
CA HIS A 208 -13.62 9.28 -5.59
C HIS A 208 -12.16 9.60 -5.87
N THR A 209 -11.79 9.90 -7.11
CA THR A 209 -10.43 10.28 -7.50
C THR A 209 -10.35 11.78 -7.76
N ILE A 210 -9.28 12.41 -7.31
CA ILE A 210 -8.96 13.82 -7.53
C ILE A 210 -7.59 13.91 -8.18
N ILE A 211 -7.50 14.61 -9.29
CA ILE A 211 -6.24 14.95 -9.92
C ILE A 211 -5.83 16.35 -9.45
N TRP A 212 -4.63 16.44 -8.88
CA TRP A 212 -4.07 17.68 -8.34
C TRP A 212 -3.18 18.39 -9.33
N GLU A 213 -2.46 17.62 -10.15
CA GLU A 213 -1.51 18.11 -11.14
C GLU A 213 -1.24 17.01 -12.18
N TYR A 214 -0.96 17.42 -13.42
CA TYR A 214 -0.43 16.54 -14.46
C TYR A 214 0.68 17.25 -15.24
N GLU A 215 1.73 16.52 -15.61
CA GLU A 215 2.90 17.05 -16.30
C GLU A 215 3.50 16.00 -17.24
N TYR A 216 3.83 16.39 -18.48
CA TYR A 216 4.39 15.50 -19.49
C TYR A 216 5.91 15.33 -19.34
N TYR A 217 6.38 14.08 -19.48
CA TYR A 217 7.78 13.66 -19.43
C TYR A 217 8.13 12.82 -20.67
N GLU A 218 9.18 13.22 -21.40
CA GLU A 218 9.59 12.58 -22.67
C GLU A 218 10.20 11.18 -22.48
N LYS A 219 10.90 10.96 -21.36
CA LYS A 219 11.52 9.67 -21.03
C LYS A 219 11.27 9.36 -19.57
N VAL A 220 10.69 8.20 -19.34
CA VAL A 220 10.36 7.71 -18.01
C VAL A 220 10.84 6.26 -17.94
N ASP A 221 11.95 6.04 -17.24
CA ASP A 221 12.39 4.71 -16.85
C ASP A 221 12.60 4.74 -15.34
N TYR A 222 11.68 4.09 -14.62
CA TYR A 222 11.69 4.02 -13.16
C TYR A 222 11.78 2.55 -12.74
N GLU A 223 12.62 2.31 -11.74
CA GLU A 223 12.79 0.97 -11.21
C GLU A 223 11.53 0.52 -10.47
N ARG A 224 10.98 -0.61 -10.90
CA ARG A 224 9.79 -1.22 -10.32
C ARG A 224 10.22 -2.10 -9.15
N LYS A 225 10.18 -1.58 -7.93
CA LYS A 225 10.48 -2.36 -6.71
C LYS A 225 9.34 -2.28 -5.73
N ILE A 226 8.77 -3.44 -5.44
CA ILE A 226 7.80 -3.60 -4.37
C ILE A 226 8.60 -3.74 -3.09
N SER A 227 8.21 -3.04 -2.02
CA SER A 227 8.82 -3.19 -0.70
C SER A 227 7.78 -3.02 0.39
N TRP A 228 7.77 -3.93 1.37
CA TRP A 228 6.95 -3.79 2.58
C TRP A 228 7.68 -4.37 3.82
N PRO A 229 7.49 -3.78 5.02
CA PRO A 229 6.44 -2.84 5.38
C PRO A 229 6.66 -1.42 4.83
N ASN A 230 5.59 -0.80 4.36
CA ASN A 230 5.48 0.61 3.95
C ASN A 230 4.27 1.24 4.67
N ASN A 231 4.01 2.54 4.51
CA ASN A 231 2.95 3.25 5.21
C ASN A 231 1.57 2.63 4.92
N PHE A 232 1.32 2.21 3.68
CA PHE A 232 0.06 1.56 3.31
C PHE A 232 -0.05 0.14 3.86
N SER A 233 1.02 -0.66 3.84
CA SER A 233 0.99 -2.00 4.42
C SER A 233 0.81 -1.96 5.94
N ARG A 234 1.34 -0.93 6.63
CA ARG A 234 1.06 -0.67 8.06
C ARG A 234 -0.38 -0.25 8.30
N PHE A 235 -0.96 0.51 7.38
CA PHE A 235 -2.32 1.02 7.44
C PHE A 235 -3.38 -0.09 7.34
N ILE A 236 -3.17 -1.08 6.46
CA ILE A 236 -4.10 -2.21 6.29
C ILE A 236 -3.67 -3.49 7.02
N GLY A 237 -2.40 -3.60 7.39
CA GLY A 237 -1.79 -4.79 8.00
C GLY A 237 -0.90 -5.57 7.03
N ASP A 238 0.26 -6.00 7.51
CA ASP A 238 1.35 -6.55 6.69
C ASP A 238 0.94 -7.83 5.92
N LYS A 239 0.23 -8.74 6.62
CA LYS A 239 -0.31 -9.97 6.02
C LYS A 239 -1.33 -9.67 4.93
N VAL A 240 -2.16 -8.64 5.12
CA VAL A 240 -3.16 -8.23 4.11
C VAL A 240 -2.45 -7.75 2.85
N PHE A 241 -1.43 -6.93 3.02
CA PHE A 241 -0.66 -6.40 1.90
C PHE A 241 -0.01 -7.52 1.08
N GLY A 242 0.68 -8.47 1.73
CA GLY A 242 1.28 -9.62 1.03
C GLY A 242 0.25 -10.47 0.26
N LEU A 243 -0.93 -10.69 0.84
CA LEU A 243 -2.02 -11.42 0.16
C LEU A 243 -2.61 -10.65 -1.02
N LEU A 244 -2.77 -9.33 -0.91
CA LEU A 244 -3.24 -8.47 -2.02
C LEU A 244 -2.24 -8.44 -3.18
N ILE A 245 -0.94 -8.46 -2.90
CA ILE A 245 0.09 -8.61 -3.92
C ILE A 245 -0.07 -9.96 -4.63
N ALA A 246 -0.18 -11.06 -3.88
CA ALA A 246 -0.36 -12.39 -4.47
C ALA A 246 -1.63 -12.48 -5.35
N ASP A 247 -2.77 -11.96 -4.86
CA ASP A 247 -4.03 -11.89 -5.61
C ASP A 247 -3.87 -11.07 -6.90
N SER A 248 -3.20 -9.92 -6.83
CA SER A 248 -2.93 -9.05 -8.00
C SER A 248 -2.01 -9.69 -9.04
N LEU A 249 -1.17 -10.65 -8.63
CA LEU A 249 -0.33 -11.48 -9.52
C LEU A 249 -1.09 -12.72 -10.07
N GLY A 250 -2.39 -12.83 -9.77
CA GLY A 250 -3.24 -13.94 -10.20
C GLY A 250 -2.89 -15.25 -9.50
N ILE A 251 -2.33 -15.21 -8.29
CA ILE A 251 -2.02 -16.39 -7.48
C ILE A 251 -3.27 -16.80 -6.72
N MET A 252 -3.47 -18.11 -6.53
CA MET A 252 -4.62 -18.63 -5.80
C MET A 252 -4.51 -18.28 -4.32
N VAL A 253 -5.21 -17.23 -3.92
CA VAL A 253 -5.41 -16.83 -2.54
C VAL A 253 -6.83 -17.22 -2.12
N PRO A 254 -7.04 -17.92 -0.98
CA PRO A 254 -8.38 -18.19 -0.48
C PRO A 254 -9.14 -16.90 -0.25
N LYS A 255 -10.45 -16.91 -0.55
CA LYS A 255 -11.31 -15.74 -0.36
C LYS A 255 -11.16 -15.16 1.04
N THR A 256 -10.75 -13.91 1.09
CA THR A 256 -10.33 -13.25 2.32
C THR A 256 -11.10 -11.96 2.49
N THR A 257 -11.84 -11.84 3.59
CA THR A 257 -12.47 -10.59 4.02
C THR A 257 -11.58 -9.92 5.07
N VAL A 258 -11.27 -8.65 4.85
CA VAL A 258 -10.46 -7.83 5.76
C VAL A 258 -11.38 -6.97 6.60
N ILE A 259 -11.28 -7.08 7.91
CA ILE A 259 -11.99 -6.26 8.90
C ILE A 259 -10.95 -5.30 9.48
N SER A 260 -10.89 -4.08 8.94
CA SER A 260 -9.86 -3.10 9.29
C SER A 260 -10.40 -2.03 10.25
N ARG A 261 -9.48 -1.31 10.91
CA ARG A 261 -9.82 -0.16 11.77
C ARG A 261 -10.19 1.10 11.00
N LYS A 262 -9.50 1.36 9.88
CA LYS A 262 -9.52 2.67 9.18
C LYS A 262 -10.32 2.63 7.88
N ILE A 263 -10.29 1.51 7.17
CA ILE A 263 -11.04 1.30 5.93
C ILE A 263 -12.23 0.37 6.19
N ALA A 264 -13.34 0.64 5.50
CA ALA A 264 -14.49 -0.27 5.46
C ALA A 264 -14.07 -1.69 5.05
N PRO A 265 -14.75 -2.73 5.55
CA PRO A 265 -14.40 -4.11 5.20
C PRO A 265 -14.47 -4.38 3.71
N PHE A 266 -13.48 -5.11 3.19
CA PHE A 266 -13.39 -5.48 1.77
C PHE A 266 -12.99 -6.94 1.61
N THR A 267 -13.24 -7.52 0.44
CA THR A 267 -13.00 -8.95 0.16
C THR A 267 -12.30 -9.14 -1.17
N PHE A 268 -11.35 -10.08 -1.23
CA PHE A 268 -10.61 -10.46 -2.43
C PHE A 268 -10.29 -11.97 -2.40
N GLY A 269 -9.60 -12.50 -3.42
CA GLY A 269 -9.28 -13.93 -3.52
C GLY A 269 -10.42 -14.78 -4.09
N ILE A 270 -10.23 -16.10 -4.03
CA ILE A 270 -11.05 -17.09 -4.73
C ILE A 270 -11.76 -18.00 -3.73
N ASP A 271 -13.03 -18.30 -3.97
CA ASP A 271 -13.80 -19.25 -3.16
C ASP A 271 -13.14 -20.65 -3.20
N THR A 272 -12.91 -21.23 -2.03
CA THR A 272 -12.32 -22.58 -1.87
C THR A 272 -13.36 -23.70 -1.92
N GLY A 273 -14.65 -23.34 -1.89
CA GLY A 273 -15.77 -24.27 -1.72
C GLY A 273 -16.09 -24.61 -0.26
N LEU A 274 -15.29 -24.12 0.70
CA LEU A 274 -15.49 -24.32 2.13
C LEU A 274 -16.14 -23.10 2.80
N ASN A 275 -16.92 -23.36 3.85
CA ASN A 275 -17.60 -22.31 4.63
C ASN A 275 -16.84 -21.93 5.89
N GLU A 276 -15.96 -22.83 6.37
CA GLU A 276 -15.10 -22.64 7.51
C GLU A 276 -14.17 -21.44 7.30
N LYS A 277 -13.86 -20.76 8.40
CA LYS A 277 -13.05 -19.54 8.41
C LYS A 277 -11.82 -19.71 9.28
N TRP A 278 -10.71 -19.19 8.78
CA TRP A 278 -9.51 -18.89 9.54
C TRP A 278 -9.52 -17.43 9.92
N ILE A 279 -9.45 -17.16 11.22
CA ILE A 279 -9.36 -15.80 11.76
C ILE A 279 -7.91 -15.51 12.11
N ARG A 280 -7.39 -14.41 11.56
CA ARG A 280 -5.96 -14.05 11.68
C ARG A 280 -5.82 -12.57 11.98
N THR A 281 -5.05 -12.23 13.00
CA THR A 281 -4.67 -10.84 13.25
C THR A 281 -3.57 -10.39 12.29
N CYS A 282 -3.68 -9.14 11.82
CA CYS A 282 -2.72 -8.48 10.96
C CYS A 282 -2.11 -7.30 11.70
N PRO A 283 -0.94 -7.47 12.33
CA PRO A 283 -0.28 -6.37 13.00
C PRO A 283 0.22 -5.31 12.01
N ILE A 284 0.41 -4.08 12.50
CA ILE A 284 1.01 -2.99 11.71
C ILE A 284 2.43 -3.36 11.23
N LYS A 285 3.14 -4.20 12.00
CA LYS A 285 4.46 -4.75 11.67
C LYS A 285 4.48 -6.23 12.02
N LYS A 286 5.09 -7.06 11.17
CA LYS A 286 5.19 -8.50 11.40
C LYS A 286 5.88 -8.80 12.75
N GLU A 287 5.18 -9.55 13.60
CA GLU A 287 5.69 -10.15 14.84
C GLU A 287 5.36 -11.66 14.80
N PRO A 288 6.28 -12.52 14.33
CA PRO A 288 6.02 -13.94 14.06
C PRO A 288 5.50 -14.66 15.30
N GLY A 289 4.39 -15.40 15.18
CA GLY A 289 3.81 -16.22 16.26
C GLY A 289 3.46 -15.49 17.55
N LYS A 290 3.21 -14.17 17.52
CA LYS A 290 2.85 -13.37 18.71
C LYS A 290 1.34 -13.20 18.86
N PHE A 291 0.70 -12.83 17.76
CA PHE A 291 -0.73 -12.51 17.74
C PHE A 291 -1.56 -13.67 17.21
N PHE A 292 -2.84 -13.69 17.60
CA PHE A 292 -3.77 -14.79 17.37
C PHE A 292 -3.90 -15.21 15.90
N THR A 293 -3.95 -16.52 15.68
CA THR A 293 -4.37 -17.16 14.44
C THR A 293 -5.06 -18.46 14.80
N GLY A 294 -6.27 -18.69 14.28
CA GLY A 294 -7.05 -19.88 14.64
C GLY A 294 -8.07 -20.27 13.60
N ALA A 295 -8.38 -21.57 13.58
CA ALA A 295 -9.44 -22.16 12.78
C ALA A 295 -10.76 -22.08 13.56
N SER A 296 -11.65 -21.18 13.15
CA SER A 296 -13.05 -20.98 13.57
C SER A 296 -13.37 -19.49 13.60
N TRP A 297 -14.64 -19.15 13.39
CA TRP A 297 -15.11 -17.78 13.60
C TRP A 297 -15.01 -17.39 15.08
N ILE A 298 -14.49 -16.19 15.32
CA ILE A 298 -14.48 -15.51 16.61
C ILE A 298 -14.93 -14.07 16.38
N ASP A 299 -15.51 -13.43 17.40
CA ASP A 299 -15.84 -12.01 17.35
C ASP A 299 -14.57 -11.18 17.05
N PRO A 300 -14.47 -10.55 15.87
CA PRO A 300 -13.27 -9.83 15.47
C PRO A 300 -13.06 -8.57 16.31
N PHE A 301 -14.11 -7.93 16.82
CA PHE A 301 -13.95 -6.69 17.58
C PHE A 301 -13.36 -6.97 18.96
N LYS A 302 -13.90 -8.00 19.64
CA LYS A 302 -13.37 -8.46 20.91
C LYS A 302 -11.94 -8.98 20.76
N LEU A 303 -11.68 -9.78 19.72
CA LEU A 303 -10.32 -10.27 19.44
C LEU A 303 -9.34 -9.11 19.24
N MET A 304 -9.74 -8.07 18.51
CA MET A 304 -8.89 -6.91 18.28
C MET A 304 -8.51 -6.21 19.59
N GLU A 305 -9.46 -5.99 20.50
CA GLU A 305 -9.20 -5.40 21.82
C GLU A 305 -8.26 -6.25 22.68
N GLU A 306 -8.46 -7.58 22.70
CA GLU A 306 -7.62 -8.51 23.47
C GLU A 306 -6.17 -8.56 22.96
N GLU A 307 -6.00 -8.55 21.63
CA GLU A 307 -4.69 -8.67 21.00
C GLU A 307 -3.89 -7.36 21.06
N GLU A 308 -4.55 -6.20 21.16
CA GLU A 308 -3.86 -4.92 21.39
C GLU A 308 -3.06 -4.92 22.69
N ALA A 309 -3.59 -5.53 23.76
CA ALA A 309 -2.94 -5.57 25.06
C ALA A 309 -1.61 -6.36 25.06
N LYS A 310 -1.35 -7.17 24.02
CA LYS A 310 -0.10 -7.95 23.86
C LYS A 310 1.03 -7.14 23.21
N GLY A 311 0.72 -6.00 22.61
CA GLY A 311 1.69 -5.16 21.92
C GLY A 311 2.19 -3.99 22.77
N SER A 312 3.16 -3.25 22.24
CA SER A 312 3.79 -2.11 22.93
C SER A 312 3.47 -0.76 22.28
N ASN A 313 2.78 -0.75 21.14
CA ASN A 313 2.37 0.46 20.43
C ASN A 313 0.95 0.86 20.85
N GLU A 314 0.57 2.10 20.53
CA GLU A 314 -0.82 2.57 20.69
C GLU A 314 -1.80 1.76 19.83
N ILE A 315 -1.38 1.39 18.61
CA ILE A 315 -2.09 0.48 17.72
C ILE A 315 -1.10 -0.59 17.27
N ASN A 316 -1.39 -1.85 17.60
CA ASN A 316 -0.59 -3.01 17.22
C ASN A 316 -1.26 -3.79 16.10
N ILE A 317 -2.59 -3.85 16.08
CA ILE A 317 -3.39 -4.60 15.11
C ILE A 317 -4.05 -3.64 14.13
N ALA A 318 -3.64 -3.70 12.86
CA ALA A 318 -4.25 -2.88 11.80
C ALA A 318 -5.62 -3.43 11.36
N SER A 319 -5.72 -4.75 11.29
CA SER A 319 -6.91 -5.46 10.82
C SER A 319 -6.96 -6.91 11.29
N ILE A 320 -8.10 -7.54 11.05
CA ILE A 320 -8.33 -8.98 11.19
C ILE A 320 -8.77 -9.54 9.84
N LEU A 321 -8.23 -10.69 9.46
CA LEU A 321 -8.69 -11.46 8.31
C LEU A 321 -9.72 -12.49 8.74
N SER A 322 -10.78 -12.59 7.96
CA SER A 322 -11.61 -13.78 7.84
C SER A 322 -11.32 -14.43 6.49
N GLN A 323 -10.44 -15.43 6.51
CA GLN A 323 -9.98 -16.15 5.32
C GLN A 323 -10.73 -17.47 5.21
N ALA A 324 -11.20 -17.82 4.01
CA ALA A 324 -11.81 -19.11 3.75
C ALA A 324 -10.81 -20.24 4.05
N ALA A 325 -11.27 -21.31 4.69
CA ALA A 325 -10.46 -22.50 4.88
C ALA A 325 -10.14 -23.18 3.56
N VAL A 326 -9.04 -23.92 3.56
CA VAL A 326 -8.64 -24.83 2.49
C VAL A 326 -8.59 -26.22 3.11
N ASP A 327 -9.08 -27.24 2.40
CA ASP A 327 -9.01 -28.63 2.84
C ASP A 327 -7.55 -29.10 2.77
N ALA A 328 -6.80 -28.94 3.86
CA ALA A 328 -5.36 -29.12 3.85
C ALA A 328 -4.97 -30.60 3.84
N LEU A 329 -4.63 -31.15 2.67
CA LEU A 329 -3.98 -32.45 2.58
C LEU A 329 -2.53 -32.34 3.05
N TYR A 330 -1.83 -31.32 2.56
CA TYR A 330 -0.51 -30.91 3.04
C TYR A 330 -0.46 -29.39 3.18
N SER A 331 0.38 -28.91 4.09
CA SER A 331 0.64 -27.49 4.21
C SER A 331 2.09 -27.25 4.63
N GLY A 332 2.56 -26.04 4.47
CA GLY A 332 3.95 -25.73 4.79
C GLY A 332 4.34 -24.32 4.45
N ALA A 333 5.64 -24.12 4.35
CA ALA A 333 6.22 -22.85 3.94
C ALA A 333 7.33 -23.06 2.91
N SER A 334 7.59 -22.00 2.15
CA SER A 334 8.66 -21.99 1.16
C SER A 334 9.42 -20.67 1.20
N PHE A 335 10.72 -20.74 0.91
CA PHE A 335 11.48 -19.60 0.43
C PHE A 335 11.57 -19.65 -1.09
N VAL A 336 11.44 -18.51 -1.73
CA VAL A 336 11.58 -18.33 -3.17
C VAL A 336 12.62 -17.25 -3.41
N THR A 337 13.72 -17.63 -4.07
CA THR A 337 14.83 -16.70 -4.39
C THR A 337 14.89 -16.38 -5.87
N GLU A 338 15.95 -15.75 -6.36
CA GLU A 338 16.15 -15.51 -7.80
C GLU A 338 16.28 -16.81 -8.61
N TYR A 339 16.85 -17.86 -8.00
CA TYR A 339 17.17 -19.13 -8.65
C TYR A 339 16.54 -20.30 -7.88
N GLU A 340 16.19 -21.37 -8.59
CA GLU A 340 15.49 -22.53 -7.99
C GLU A 340 16.36 -23.29 -6.97
N ASP A 341 17.68 -23.29 -7.12
CA ASP A 341 18.62 -23.92 -6.19
C ASP A 341 18.65 -23.23 -4.81
N GLY A 342 18.24 -21.97 -4.76
CA GLY A 342 18.06 -21.22 -3.51
C GLY A 342 16.71 -21.46 -2.83
N ASP A 343 15.77 -22.19 -3.43
CA ASP A 343 14.48 -22.46 -2.80
C ASP A 343 14.60 -23.43 -1.62
N LEU A 344 13.68 -23.30 -0.67
CA LEU A 344 13.47 -24.27 0.39
C LEU A 344 11.97 -24.53 0.49
N ILE A 345 11.55 -25.80 0.46
CA ILE A 345 10.16 -26.22 0.63
C ILE A 345 10.12 -27.16 1.83
N GLU A 346 9.36 -26.79 2.86
CA GLU A 346 9.13 -27.59 4.06
C GLU A 346 7.63 -27.68 4.33
N GLY A 347 7.17 -28.76 4.94
CA GLY A 347 5.75 -28.93 5.24
C GLY A 347 5.41 -30.15 6.07
N VAL A 348 4.11 -30.31 6.29
CA VAL A 348 3.45 -31.32 7.12
C VAL A 348 2.16 -31.81 6.47
N TYR A 349 1.66 -32.94 6.96
CA TYR A 349 0.35 -33.46 6.61
C TYR A 349 -0.72 -32.72 7.42
N GLY A 350 -1.82 -32.33 6.77
CA GLY A 350 -2.87 -31.55 7.42
C GLY A 350 -2.55 -30.06 7.52
N ASN A 351 -3.13 -29.40 8.52
CA ASN A 351 -2.93 -27.97 8.81
C ASN A 351 -1.53 -27.67 9.35
N GLY A 352 -1.02 -26.48 9.04
CA GLY A 352 0.37 -26.10 9.29
C GLY A 352 0.60 -25.25 10.54
N ASP A 353 -0.45 -24.92 11.31
CA ASP A 353 -0.37 -24.04 12.47
C ASP A 353 0.61 -24.57 13.53
N LYS A 354 0.53 -25.87 13.85
CA LYS A 354 1.45 -26.55 14.79
C LYS A 354 2.89 -26.61 14.27
N PHE A 355 3.07 -26.79 12.97
CA PHE A 355 4.38 -26.75 12.32
C PHE A 355 5.02 -25.36 12.47
N MET A 356 4.25 -24.29 12.26
CA MET A 356 4.77 -22.92 12.34
C MET A 356 5.25 -22.55 13.75
N VAL A 357 4.63 -23.10 14.80
CA VAL A 357 5.01 -22.87 16.21
C VAL A 357 5.94 -23.94 16.79
N GLY A 358 6.39 -24.90 15.99
CA GLY A 358 7.36 -25.93 16.41
C GLY A 358 6.78 -27.05 17.29
N GLU A 359 5.46 -27.22 17.30
CA GLU A 359 4.76 -28.32 18.00
C GLU A 359 4.64 -29.58 17.14
N GLN A 360 4.90 -29.46 15.82
CA GLN A 360 4.89 -30.57 14.87
C GLN A 360 6.14 -30.53 14.00
N ASP A 361 6.81 -31.67 13.90
CA ASP A 361 8.01 -31.84 13.09
C ASP A 361 7.69 -31.78 11.60
N LYS A 362 8.67 -31.32 10.81
CA LYS A 362 8.59 -31.41 9.35
C LYS A 362 8.64 -32.87 8.89
N LEU A 363 8.02 -33.14 7.74
CA LEU A 363 8.07 -34.46 7.12
C LEU A 363 8.64 -34.43 5.72
N GLU A 364 9.02 -35.59 5.20
CA GLU A 364 9.37 -35.76 3.80
C GLU A 364 8.11 -35.69 2.92
N LEU A 365 7.98 -34.60 2.17
CA LEU A 365 6.81 -34.36 1.33
C LEU A 365 6.80 -35.29 0.11
N PRO A 366 5.62 -35.77 -0.33
CA PRO A 366 5.49 -36.52 -1.58
C PRO A 366 5.98 -35.71 -2.79
N ALA A 367 6.55 -36.40 -3.78
CA ALA A 367 7.10 -35.76 -4.99
C ALA A 367 6.07 -34.92 -5.76
N GLU A 368 4.80 -35.35 -5.76
CA GLU A 368 3.70 -34.60 -6.38
C GLU A 368 3.43 -33.25 -5.69
N VAL A 369 3.49 -33.21 -4.35
CA VAL A 369 3.30 -32.00 -3.55
C VAL A 369 4.46 -31.05 -3.82
N ILE A 370 5.70 -31.54 -3.77
CA ILE A 370 6.90 -30.75 -4.09
C ILE A 370 6.79 -30.14 -5.49
N LYS A 371 6.38 -30.93 -6.50
CA LYS A 371 6.19 -30.43 -7.86
C LYS A 371 5.12 -29.35 -7.96
N ALA A 372 4.01 -29.51 -7.25
CA ALA A 372 2.93 -28.53 -7.21
C ALA A 372 3.41 -27.21 -6.57
N VAL A 373 4.11 -27.28 -5.43
CA VAL A 373 4.67 -26.10 -4.74
C VAL A 373 5.75 -25.43 -5.60
N LYS A 374 6.62 -26.19 -6.28
CA LYS A 374 7.59 -25.64 -7.24
C LYS A 374 6.93 -24.86 -8.37
N THR A 375 5.76 -25.30 -8.82
CA THR A 375 4.99 -24.59 -9.84
C THR A 375 4.51 -23.23 -9.32
N LEU A 376 4.03 -23.16 -8.08
CA LEU A 376 3.71 -21.90 -7.40
C LEU A 376 4.97 -21.02 -7.24
N ASN A 377 6.08 -21.57 -6.76
CA ASN A 377 7.33 -20.84 -6.58
C ASN A 377 7.83 -20.25 -7.90
N ASN A 378 7.78 -20.99 -8.99
CA ASN A 378 8.21 -20.50 -10.30
C ASN A 378 7.32 -19.37 -10.84
N LYS A 379 6.01 -19.41 -10.54
CA LYS A 379 5.10 -18.31 -10.85
C LYS A 379 5.41 -17.05 -10.01
N ILE A 380 5.76 -17.21 -8.73
CA ILE A 380 6.22 -16.09 -7.90
C ILE A 380 7.55 -15.54 -8.45
N ARG A 381 8.49 -16.42 -8.78
CA ARG A 381 9.84 -16.09 -9.24
C ARG A 381 9.86 -15.30 -10.54
N SER A 382 8.87 -15.47 -11.42
CA SER A 382 8.77 -14.64 -12.63
C SER A 382 8.61 -13.14 -12.33
N TYR A 383 8.27 -12.78 -11.10
CA TYR A 383 8.18 -11.41 -10.59
C TYR A 383 9.32 -11.07 -9.61
N HIS A 384 10.42 -11.83 -9.61
CA HIS A 384 11.54 -11.60 -8.68
C HIS A 384 12.16 -10.22 -8.83
N LYS A 385 12.22 -9.69 -10.06
CA LYS A 385 12.74 -8.34 -10.32
C LYS A 385 11.99 -7.28 -9.52
N GLU A 386 10.68 -7.42 -9.37
CA GLU A 386 9.83 -6.51 -8.61
C GLU A 386 9.73 -6.87 -7.13
N LEU A 387 9.61 -8.16 -6.78
CA LEU A 387 9.32 -8.63 -5.41
C LEU A 387 10.57 -8.83 -4.55
N GLY A 388 11.70 -9.18 -5.16
CA GLY A 388 12.85 -9.76 -4.50
C GLY A 388 12.58 -11.18 -3.95
N ASP A 389 13.41 -11.59 -3.00
CA ASP A 389 13.25 -12.87 -2.31
C ASP A 389 12.05 -12.82 -1.35
N VAL A 390 11.26 -13.90 -1.32
CA VAL A 390 10.03 -13.97 -0.52
C VAL A 390 9.92 -15.27 0.26
N SER A 391 9.20 -15.19 1.38
CA SER A 391 8.69 -16.37 2.08
C SER A 391 7.19 -16.45 1.93
N LEU A 392 6.70 -17.66 1.70
CA LEU A 392 5.28 -17.93 1.57
C LEU A 392 4.86 -19.09 2.47
N GLU A 393 3.63 -19.02 2.97
CA GLU A 393 2.93 -20.16 3.58
C GLU A 393 1.93 -20.67 2.55
N TRP A 394 1.89 -22.00 2.37
CA TRP A 394 1.10 -22.67 1.34
C TRP A 394 0.27 -23.83 1.89
N VAL A 395 -0.85 -24.11 1.23
CA VAL A 395 -1.72 -25.27 1.50
C VAL A 395 -2.01 -25.99 0.18
N TYR A 396 -1.80 -27.30 0.14
CA TYR A 396 -2.15 -28.16 -0.97
C TYR A 396 -3.42 -28.96 -0.64
N ASP A 397 -4.45 -28.81 -1.47
CA ASP A 397 -5.78 -29.42 -1.26
C ASP A 397 -5.97 -30.78 -1.95
N GLY A 398 -4.87 -31.38 -2.44
CA GLY A 398 -4.91 -32.58 -3.29
C GLY A 398 -5.05 -32.27 -4.78
N LYS A 399 -5.27 -31.00 -5.16
CA LYS A 399 -5.38 -30.57 -6.56
C LYS A 399 -4.59 -29.29 -6.85
N ASN A 400 -4.78 -28.26 -6.05
CA ASN A 400 -4.20 -26.92 -6.20
C ASN A 400 -3.36 -26.56 -4.97
N VAL A 401 -2.40 -25.65 -5.18
CA VAL A 401 -1.66 -25.00 -4.10
C VAL A 401 -2.22 -23.60 -3.89
N TRP A 402 -2.68 -23.34 -2.67
CA TRP A 402 -3.20 -22.06 -2.21
C TRP A 402 -2.11 -21.33 -1.44
N LEU A 403 -1.89 -20.06 -1.79
CA LEU A 403 -1.03 -19.17 -1.01
C LEU A 403 -1.86 -18.57 0.12
N VAL A 404 -1.47 -18.85 1.36
CA VAL A 404 -2.15 -18.35 2.56
C VAL A 404 -1.38 -17.22 3.24
N GLN A 405 -0.10 -17.03 2.95
CA GLN A 405 0.66 -15.86 3.41
C GLN A 405 1.83 -15.59 2.47
N LEU A 406 2.18 -14.32 2.26
CA LEU A 406 3.37 -13.88 1.52
C LEU A 406 4.08 -12.78 2.31
N ASN A 407 5.39 -12.90 2.48
CA ASN A 407 6.23 -11.89 3.11
C ASN A 407 7.50 -11.67 2.28
N GLN A 408 8.05 -10.46 2.33
CA GLN A 408 9.39 -10.21 1.83
C GLN A 408 10.46 -10.72 2.79
N LEU A 409 11.51 -11.29 2.20
CA LEU A 409 12.73 -11.62 2.91
C LEU A 409 13.69 -10.43 2.81
N LYS A 410 14.04 -9.84 3.96
CA LYS A 410 14.98 -8.70 4.03
C LYS A 410 16.29 -9.11 4.70
N GLY A 411 17.41 -8.55 4.24
CA GLY A 411 18.75 -8.73 4.84
C GLY A 411 19.86 -8.95 3.81
N GLU A 412 21.06 -8.42 4.10
CA GLU A 412 22.26 -8.56 3.25
C GLU A 412 22.94 -9.94 3.37
N ASN A 413 22.73 -10.64 4.50
CA ASN A 413 23.18 -12.02 4.72
C ASN A 413 22.22 -13.01 4.05
N LYS A 414 22.16 -12.91 2.72
CA LYS A 414 21.23 -13.63 1.84
C LYS A 414 21.20 -15.14 2.11
N TYR A 415 19.99 -15.68 1.99
CA TYR A 415 19.62 -17.09 2.04
C TYR A 415 20.47 -17.92 1.08
N LYS A 416 21.57 -18.46 1.58
CA LYS A 416 22.27 -19.55 0.90
C LYS A 416 21.73 -20.85 1.48
N ASN A 417 20.76 -21.47 0.83
CA ASN A 417 20.26 -22.78 1.26
C ASN A 417 21.22 -23.94 0.93
N SER A 418 22.49 -23.63 0.61
CA SER A 418 23.53 -24.65 0.46
C SER A 418 23.74 -25.47 1.74
N GLU A 419 23.39 -24.91 2.91
CA GLU A 419 23.45 -25.59 4.20
C GLU A 419 22.09 -25.54 4.92
N ARG A 420 21.32 -26.64 4.82
CA ARG A 420 19.95 -26.77 5.35
C ARG A 420 19.79 -26.53 6.87
N ASN A 421 20.89 -26.42 7.61
CA ASN A 421 20.91 -26.25 9.05
C ASN A 421 21.27 -24.81 9.48
N ILE A 422 21.54 -23.89 8.55
CA ILE A 422 21.80 -22.48 8.88
C ILE A 422 20.50 -21.68 8.75
N ILE A 423 20.13 -20.96 9.80
CA ILE A 423 18.96 -20.07 9.83
C ILE A 423 19.38 -18.64 9.47
N VAL A 424 20.48 -18.17 10.07
CA VAL A 424 21.08 -16.86 9.83
C VAL A 424 22.60 -17.01 9.81
N TYR A 425 23.23 -16.55 8.73
CA TYR A 425 24.68 -16.59 8.60
C TYR A 425 25.38 -15.60 9.54
N GLY A 426 26.52 -16.01 10.09
CA GLY A 426 27.42 -15.15 10.86
C GLY A 426 28.51 -15.92 11.61
N SER A 427 29.43 -15.17 12.21
CA SER A 427 30.58 -15.72 12.96
C SER A 427 30.56 -15.24 14.42
N PRO A 428 29.58 -15.69 15.23
CA PRO A 428 29.50 -15.29 16.62
C PRO A 428 30.68 -15.84 17.43
N SER A 429 31.00 -15.21 18.56
CA SER A 429 32.05 -15.70 19.46
C SER A 429 31.76 -17.09 20.04
N HIS A 430 30.47 -17.37 20.28
CA HIS A 430 29.94 -18.68 20.70
C HIS A 430 28.43 -18.72 20.43
N TYR A 431 27.85 -19.92 20.53
CA TYR A 431 26.42 -20.16 20.41
C TYR A 431 25.80 -20.50 21.76
N GLU A 432 24.66 -19.91 22.07
CA GLU A 432 23.83 -20.29 23.21
C GLU A 432 22.69 -21.21 22.77
N LYS A 433 22.45 -22.28 23.52
CA LYS A 433 21.39 -23.25 23.23
C LYS A 433 20.02 -22.68 23.58
N VAL A 434 19.06 -22.86 22.67
CA VAL A 434 17.64 -22.57 22.89
C VAL A 434 16.86 -23.78 22.42
N PHE A 435 15.96 -24.31 23.26
CA PHE A 435 15.16 -25.48 22.91
C PHE A 435 13.81 -25.05 22.35
N VAL A 436 13.37 -25.66 21.25
CA VAL A 436 12.07 -25.37 20.63
C VAL A 436 10.92 -25.63 21.61
N LYS A 437 11.01 -26.68 22.42
CA LYS A 437 10.00 -27.03 23.43
C LYS A 437 9.75 -25.95 24.49
N ASP A 438 10.67 -25.01 24.66
CA ASP A 438 10.52 -23.88 25.59
C ASP A 438 9.62 -22.76 25.01
N GLY A 439 9.24 -22.88 23.72
CA GLY A 439 8.30 -21.99 23.05
C GLY A 439 8.93 -20.68 22.53
N LEU A 440 8.16 -19.97 21.70
CA LEU A 440 8.60 -18.74 21.03
C LEU A 440 8.90 -17.59 22.01
N ASP A 441 8.19 -17.50 23.14
CA ASP A 441 8.43 -16.43 24.12
C ASP A 441 9.78 -16.58 24.82
N SER A 442 10.22 -17.81 25.09
CA SER A 442 11.57 -18.08 25.59
C SER A 442 12.63 -17.58 24.60
N LEU A 443 12.44 -17.86 23.31
CA LEU A 443 13.34 -17.35 22.25
C LEU A 443 13.31 -15.81 22.20
N ARG A 444 12.15 -15.15 22.25
CA ARG A 444 12.07 -13.68 22.26
C ARG A 444 12.84 -13.07 23.43
N ASN A 445 12.69 -13.64 24.62
CA ASN A 445 13.43 -13.19 25.80
C ASN A 445 14.95 -13.37 25.60
N LYS A 446 15.37 -14.51 25.04
CA LYS A 446 16.78 -14.77 24.74
C LYS A 446 17.34 -13.79 23.72
N ILE A 447 16.63 -13.55 22.62
CA ILE A 447 16.96 -12.56 21.60
C ILE A 447 17.18 -11.19 22.23
N ASN A 448 16.27 -10.73 23.08
CA ASN A 448 16.39 -9.43 23.76
C ASN A 448 17.62 -9.35 24.68
N LEU A 449 18.00 -10.46 25.32
CA LEU A 449 19.18 -10.53 26.19
C LEU A 449 20.51 -10.52 25.42
N ILE A 450 20.54 -11.08 24.21
CA ILE A 450 21.76 -11.21 23.40
C ILE A 450 21.88 -10.18 22.29
N LYS A 451 20.83 -9.40 22.06
CA LYS A 451 20.83 -8.31 21.08
C LYS A 451 22.06 -7.42 21.28
N ASP A 452 22.71 -7.07 20.17
CA ASP A 452 23.93 -6.25 20.13
C ASP A 452 25.18 -6.90 20.77
N LYS A 453 25.12 -8.19 21.13
CA LYS A 453 26.28 -8.98 21.56
C LYS A 453 26.76 -9.87 20.41
N ASN A 454 28.04 -10.21 20.41
CA ASN A 454 28.63 -11.14 19.45
C ASN A 454 28.32 -12.62 19.81
N ILE A 455 27.05 -12.95 19.98
CA ILE A 455 26.55 -14.25 20.43
C ILE A 455 25.53 -14.77 19.42
N GLY A 456 25.62 -16.05 19.07
CA GLY A 456 24.66 -16.73 18.18
C GLY A 456 23.71 -17.65 18.94
N VAL A 457 22.71 -18.18 18.24
CA VAL A 457 21.74 -19.13 18.77
C VAL A 457 21.89 -20.51 18.13
N GLU A 458 22.07 -21.53 18.97
CA GLU A 458 21.95 -22.93 18.55
C GLU A 458 20.53 -23.39 18.92
N LEU A 459 19.66 -23.46 17.91
CA LEU A 459 18.27 -23.85 18.09
C LEU A 459 18.16 -25.38 18.05
N ILE A 460 17.71 -25.96 19.16
CA ILE A 460 17.64 -27.41 19.38
C ILE A 460 16.20 -27.89 19.23
N GLY A 461 15.94 -28.72 18.21
CA GLY A 461 14.64 -29.31 17.91
C GLY A 461 14.48 -29.72 16.43
N ASN A 462 13.43 -30.46 16.11
CA ASN A 462 13.20 -30.98 14.76
C ASN A 462 12.20 -30.13 13.94
N ILE A 463 12.47 -28.82 13.86
CA ILE A 463 11.59 -27.88 13.15
C ILE A 463 12.12 -27.50 11.76
N GLY A 464 11.24 -26.87 10.97
CA GLY A 464 11.64 -26.21 9.72
C GLY A 464 12.39 -24.89 9.95
N VAL A 465 13.34 -24.59 9.07
CA VAL A 465 13.99 -23.26 9.00
C VAL A 465 12.96 -22.18 8.63
N THR A 466 11.88 -22.55 7.94
CA THR A 466 10.77 -21.64 7.57
C THR A 466 9.77 -21.38 8.70
N SER A 467 9.94 -21.96 9.90
CA SER A 467 9.06 -21.77 11.06
C SER A 467 9.12 -20.35 11.65
N HIS A 468 8.22 -20.04 12.60
CA HIS A 468 8.25 -18.76 13.31
C HIS A 468 9.51 -18.57 14.18
N PHE A 469 10.15 -19.64 14.65
CA PHE A 469 11.45 -19.54 15.31
C PHE A 469 12.51 -19.01 14.36
N GLY A 470 12.57 -19.55 13.14
CA GLY A 470 13.46 -19.08 12.10
C GLY A 470 13.19 -17.62 11.75
N ASP A 471 11.91 -17.24 11.62
CA ASP A 471 11.52 -15.86 11.31
C ASP A 471 11.96 -14.87 12.39
N LEU A 472 11.82 -15.21 13.67
CA LEU A 472 12.26 -14.35 14.78
C LEU A 472 13.76 -14.09 14.75
N LEU A 473 14.56 -15.13 14.51
CA LEU A 473 16.02 -15.05 14.43
C LEU A 473 16.46 -14.19 13.24
N ARG A 474 15.83 -14.38 12.08
CA ARG A 474 16.08 -13.58 10.86
C ARG A 474 15.72 -12.12 11.05
N LEU A 475 14.54 -11.82 11.59
CA LEU A 475 14.11 -10.45 11.85
C LEU A 475 15.02 -9.73 12.86
N SER A 476 15.65 -10.48 13.75
CA SER A 476 16.58 -9.95 14.75
C SER A 476 18.03 -9.90 14.26
N ASN A 477 18.31 -10.45 13.07
CA ASN A 477 19.64 -10.57 12.48
C ASN A 477 20.68 -11.21 13.41
N ILE A 478 20.28 -12.26 14.15
CA ILE A 478 21.15 -12.99 15.07
C ILE A 478 21.67 -14.26 14.37
N PRO A 479 23.00 -14.48 14.27
CA PRO A 479 23.55 -15.71 13.69
C PRO A 479 22.98 -16.95 14.37
N ALA A 480 22.49 -17.90 13.58
CA ALA A 480 21.77 -19.04 14.14
C ALA A 480 21.87 -20.30 13.28
N ILE A 481 21.97 -21.44 13.98
CA ILE A 481 22.03 -22.78 13.41
C ILE A 481 20.96 -23.68 14.06
N LEU A 482 20.43 -24.62 13.29
CA LEU A 482 19.49 -25.64 13.71
C LEU A 482 20.24 -26.95 13.98
N LYS A 483 19.93 -27.60 15.10
CA LYS A 483 20.35 -28.97 15.40
C LYS A 483 19.17 -29.80 15.88
N SER A 484 19.14 -31.08 15.49
CA SER A 484 18.17 -32.05 15.99
C SER A 484 18.35 -32.25 17.50
N GLU A 485 17.25 -32.54 18.21
CA GLU A 485 17.35 -33.19 19.53
C GLU A 485 17.89 -34.62 19.30
N ASP A 486 18.92 -34.99 20.07
CA ASP A 486 19.48 -36.36 20.08
C ASP A 486 18.50 -37.38 20.67
#